data_AF-A0A6G2V7N5-F1
#
_entry.id   AF-A0A6G2V7N5-F1
#
_cell.length_a   1.000
_cell.length_b   1.000
_cell.length_c   1.000
_cell.angle_alpha   90.00
_cell.angle_beta   90.00
_cell.angle_gamma   90.00
#
_symmetry.space_group_name_H-M   'P 1'
#
loop_
_entity.id
_entity.type
_entity.pdbx_description
1 polymer ?
#
loop_
_entity_poly.entity_id
_entity_poly.type
_entity_poly.pdbx_seq_one_letter_code
_entity_poly.pdbx_strand_id
1 'polypeptide(L)'
;MTLLVVAAAVTLLGRSWAACDVGVNNAANSDFLLWVFIPGLWTVLLLAWVSVGVLLGNRPGLHALALVVTLLGVAWCAVSIFWEGAATPPCPGGVPPWWPDFVPAPGF
;
A
#
# COMPACT_ATOMS: atom_id res chain seq x y z
N MET A 1 3.95 27.50 11.77
CA MET A 1 3.37 27.52 10.41
C MET A 1 3.37 26.13 9.77
N THR A 2 4.48 25.39 9.76
CA THR A 2 4.59 24.04 9.15
C THR A 2 3.60 23.02 9.72
N LEU A 3 3.41 22.99 11.05
CA LEU A 3 2.45 22.11 11.71
C LEU A 3 0.99 22.35 11.27
N LEU A 4 0.62 23.62 11.03
CA LEU A 4 -0.72 23.97 10.54
C LEU A 4 -0.93 23.53 9.09
N VAL A 5 0.10 23.66 8.25
CA VAL A 5 0.05 23.19 6.85
C VAL A 5 -0.07 21.67 6.80
N VAL A 6 0.71 20.96 7.62
CA VAL A 6 0.61 19.49 7.73
C VAL A 6 -0.77 19.07 8.24
N ALA A 7 -1.28 19.72 9.29
CA ALA A 7 -2.61 19.42 9.82
C ALA A 7 -3.73 19.72 8.79
N ALA A 8 -3.62 20.81 8.04
CA ALA A 8 -4.56 21.15 6.98
C ALA A 8 -4.49 20.14 5.82
N ALA A 9 -3.29 19.71 5.43
CA ALA A 9 -3.10 18.70 4.39
C ALA A 9 -3.68 17.34 4.81
N VAL A 10 -3.42 16.90 6.04
CA VAL A 10 -3.95 15.64 6.58
C VAL A 10 -5.47 15.68 6.69
N THR A 11 -6.05 16.80 7.14
CA THR A 11 -7.51 16.93 7.23
C THR A 11 -8.17 17.01 5.85
N LEU A 12 -7.57 17.72 4.89
CA LEU A 12 -8.06 17.78 3.51
C LEU A 12 -8.03 16.40 2.84
N LEU A 13 -6.92 15.66 3.01
CA LEU A 13 -6.73 14.30 2.50
C LEU A 13 -7.72 13.31 3.13
N GLY A 14 -7.89 13.36 4.45
CA GLY A 14 -8.83 12.49 5.14
C GLY A 14 -10.28 12.71 4.69
N ARG A 15 -10.67 13.98 4.48
CA ARG A 15 -12.03 14.29 3.98
C ARG A 15 -12.23 13.93 2.52
N SER A 16 -11.19 14.01 1.68
CA SER A 16 -11.32 13.61 0.27
C SER A 16 -11.44 12.11 0.14
N TRP A 17 -10.67 11.36 0.92
CA TRP A 17 -10.75 9.90 0.97
C TRP A 17 -12.11 9.43 1.49
N ALA A 18 -12.61 10.01 2.57
CA ALA A 18 -13.92 9.67 3.12
C ALA A 18 -15.08 9.96 2.15
N ALA A 19 -14.99 11.06 1.40
CA ALA A 19 -16.03 11.44 0.43
C ALA A 19 -16.00 10.60 -0.85
N CYS A 20 -14.84 10.01 -1.17
CA CYS A 20 -14.67 9.07 -2.28
C CYS A 20 -14.73 7.61 -1.82
N ASP A 21 -15.22 7.33 -0.60
CA ASP A 21 -15.31 5.98 -0.03
C ASP A 21 -13.98 5.19 -0.11
N VAL A 22 -12.86 5.92 -0.14
CA VAL A 22 -11.51 5.34 -0.19
C VAL A 22 -11.24 4.74 1.19
N GLY A 23 -11.31 3.41 1.25
CA GLY A 23 -11.07 2.67 2.49
C GLY A 23 -12.25 2.67 3.48
N VAL A 24 -13.48 2.90 3.03
CA VAL A 24 -14.68 2.78 3.88
C VAL A 24 -15.56 1.62 3.37
N ASN A 25 -16.12 0.83 4.29
CA ASN A 25 -17.09 -0.27 4.15
C ASN A 25 -16.85 -1.45 3.16
N ASN A 26 -16.03 -1.32 2.10
CA ASN A 26 -15.76 -2.42 1.15
C ASN A 26 -14.38 -2.34 0.44
N ALA A 27 -13.67 -1.21 0.52
CA ALA A 27 -12.29 -1.06 0.03
C ALA A 27 -11.23 -1.32 1.11
N ALA A 28 -11.62 -1.21 2.39
CA ALA A 28 -10.76 -1.55 3.51
C ALA A 28 -10.90 -3.04 3.82
N ASN A 29 -10.10 -3.86 3.14
CA ASN A 29 -9.76 -5.20 3.60
C ASN A 29 -8.94 -5.14 4.91
N SER A 30 -9.23 -4.21 5.82
CA SER A 30 -8.45 -3.89 7.02
C SER A 30 -8.23 -5.14 7.88
N ASP A 31 -9.29 -5.90 8.15
CA ASP A 31 -9.17 -7.13 8.96
C ASP A 31 -8.43 -8.23 8.22
N PHE A 32 -8.71 -8.45 6.93
CA PHE A 32 -7.92 -9.38 6.12
C PHE A 32 -6.45 -8.97 6.05
N LEU A 33 -6.18 -7.67 5.93
CA LEU A 33 -4.84 -7.11 5.80
C LEU A 33 -4.06 -7.25 7.11
N LEU A 34 -4.69 -6.90 8.24
CA LEU A 34 -4.07 -6.97 9.57
C LEU A 34 -3.93 -8.40 10.10
N TRP A 35 -4.94 -9.25 9.90
CA TRP A 35 -4.99 -10.59 10.52
C TRP A 35 -4.52 -11.71 9.62
N VAL A 36 -4.54 -11.54 8.29
CA VAL A 36 -4.21 -12.61 7.34
C VAL A 36 -3.04 -12.23 6.45
N PHE A 37 -3.11 -11.08 5.77
CA PHE A 37 -2.09 -10.68 4.80
C PHE A 37 -0.76 -10.33 5.47
N ILE A 38 -0.74 -9.43 6.47
CA ILE A 38 0.49 -9.04 7.17
C ILE A 38 1.15 -10.26 7.82
N PRO A 39 0.45 -11.09 8.62
CA PRO A 39 1.06 -12.26 9.26
C PRO A 39 1.50 -13.32 8.23
N GLY A 40 0.69 -13.57 7.19
CA GLY A 40 1.01 -14.52 6.13
C GLY A 40 2.23 -14.09 5.32
N LEU A 41 2.29 -12.83 4.91
CA LEU A 41 3.42 -12.24 4.21
C LEU A 41 4.70 -12.32 5.05
N TRP A 42 4.61 -11.96 6.33
CA TRP A 42 5.73 -12.08 7.27
C TRP A 42 6.22 -13.52 7.39
N THR A 43 5.30 -14.48 7.48
CA THR A 43 5.64 -15.90 7.56
C THR A 43 6.39 -16.34 6.30
N VAL A 44 5.90 -15.98 5.12
CA VAL A 44 6.55 -16.31 3.83
C VAL A 44 7.94 -15.67 3.74
N LEU A 45 8.08 -14.40 4.12
CA LEU A 45 9.36 -13.70 4.12
C LEU A 45 10.36 -14.32 5.09
N LEU A 46 9.92 -14.69 6.30
CA LEU A 46 10.76 -15.37 7.27
C LEU A 46 11.19 -16.75 6.78
N LEU A 47 10.28 -17.54 6.19
CA LEU A 47 10.61 -18.83 5.61
C LEU A 47 11.60 -18.71 4.46
N ALA A 48 11.41 -17.73 3.58
CA ALA A 48 12.35 -17.46 2.50
C ALA A 48 13.72 -17.07 3.07
N TRP A 49 13.78 -16.19 4.06
CA TRP A 49 15.01 -15.79 4.73
C TRP A 49 15.74 -16.98 5.38
N VAL A 50 15.04 -17.81 6.15
CA VAL A 50 15.61 -19.02 6.77
C VAL A 50 16.08 -20.00 5.70
N SER A 51 15.31 -20.21 4.63
CA SER A 51 15.67 -21.13 3.55
C SER A 51 16.93 -20.68 2.81
N VAL A 52 17.03 -19.38 2.50
CA VAL A 52 18.25 -18.78 1.93
C VAL A 52 19.40 -18.94 2.93
N GLY A 53 19.15 -18.64 4.21
CA GLY A 53 20.01 -18.91 5.38
C GLY A 53 20.70 -20.28 5.32
N VAL A 54 19.87 -21.32 5.26
CA VAL A 54 20.27 -22.73 5.25
C VAL A 54 21.00 -23.10 3.96
N LEU A 55 20.50 -22.64 2.79
CA LEU A 55 21.06 -23.01 1.49
C LEU A 55 22.43 -22.37 1.20
N LEU A 56 22.65 -21.13 1.65
CA LEU A 56 23.84 -20.36 1.29
C LEU A 56 24.96 -20.42 2.34
N GLY A 57 24.69 -20.90 3.56
CA GLY A 57 25.69 -20.99 4.63
C GLY A 57 26.28 -19.61 4.98
N ASN A 58 27.56 -19.52 5.35
CA ASN A 58 28.16 -18.24 5.81
C ASN A 58 28.68 -17.35 4.65
N ARG A 59 27.86 -17.12 3.62
CA ARG A 59 28.23 -16.31 2.43
C ARG A 59 27.45 -14.99 2.37
N PRO A 60 27.88 -13.95 3.10
CA PRO A 60 27.07 -12.75 3.34
C PRO A 60 26.68 -11.98 2.08
N GLY A 61 27.55 -11.95 1.06
CA GLY A 61 27.24 -11.28 -0.22
C GLY A 61 26.13 -11.95 -1.02
N LEU A 62 26.07 -13.29 -1.01
CA LEU A 62 25.01 -14.04 -1.69
C LEU A 62 23.69 -13.96 -0.92
N HIS A 63 23.74 -13.91 0.41
CA HIS A 63 22.56 -13.65 1.26
C HIS A 63 21.91 -12.32 0.95
N ALA A 64 22.73 -11.26 0.88
CA ALA A 64 22.24 -9.92 0.56
C ALA A 64 21.58 -9.87 -0.82
N LEU A 65 22.21 -10.48 -1.83
CA LEU A 65 21.65 -10.55 -3.18
C LEU A 65 20.32 -11.33 -3.21
N ALA A 66 20.27 -12.50 -2.57
CA ALA A 66 19.06 -13.31 -2.51
C ALA A 66 17.90 -12.58 -1.82
N LEU A 67 18.18 -11.89 -0.70
CA LEU A 67 17.18 -11.06 -0.01
C LEU A 67 16.62 -9.96 -0.93
N VAL A 68 17.48 -9.24 -1.63
CA VAL A 68 17.06 -8.17 -2.56
C VAL A 68 16.14 -8.73 -3.64
N VAL A 69 16.52 -9.84 -4.27
CA VAL A 69 15.71 -10.48 -5.33
C VAL A 69 14.36 -10.97 -4.79
N THR A 70 14.36 -11.62 -3.63
CA THR A 70 13.11 -12.09 -2.98
C THR A 70 12.20 -10.93 -2.62
N LEU A 71 12.72 -9.85 -2.03
CA LEU A 71 11.93 -8.67 -1.68
C LEU A 71 11.35 -7.99 -2.91
N LEU A 72 12.11 -7.85 -3.99
CA LEU A 72 11.62 -7.31 -5.25
C LEU A 72 10.49 -8.17 -5.85
N GLY A 73 10.65 -9.49 -5.86
CA GLY A 73 9.62 -10.41 -6.34
C GLY A 73 8.34 -10.35 -5.50
N VAL A 74 8.47 -10.34 -4.18
CA VAL A 74 7.33 -10.23 -3.25
C VAL A 74 6.63 -8.89 -3.41
N ALA A 75 7.38 -7.79 -3.51
CA ALA A 75 6.82 -6.46 -3.74
C ALA A 75 6.08 -6.40 -5.08
N TRP A 76 6.65 -6.96 -6.14
CA TRP A 76 6.01 -7.05 -7.44
C TRP A 76 4.71 -7.85 -7.38
N CYS A 77 4.73 -9.06 -6.82
CA CYS A 77 3.53 -9.89 -6.67
C CYS A 77 2.44 -9.19 -5.86
N ALA A 78 2.80 -8.55 -4.74
CA ALA A 78 1.85 -7.78 -3.95
C ALA A 78 1.24 -6.65 -4.79
N VAL A 79 2.06 -5.84 -5.45
CA VAL A 79 1.59 -4.76 -6.33
C VAL A 79 0.68 -5.32 -7.41
N SER A 80 1.08 -6.34 -8.17
CA SER A 80 0.24 -6.92 -9.23
C SER A 80 -1.11 -7.42 -8.71
N ILE A 81 -1.13 -8.18 -7.62
CA ILE A 81 -2.36 -8.73 -7.04
C ILE A 81 -3.32 -7.61 -6.59
N PHE A 82 -2.79 -6.53 -6.00
CA PHE A 82 -3.63 -5.42 -5.51
C PHE A 82 -3.91 -4.35 -6.57
N TRP A 83 -3.18 -4.33 -7.67
CA TRP A 83 -3.33 -3.36 -8.75
C TRP A 83 -4.33 -3.81 -9.82
N GLU A 84 -4.54 -5.12 -10.00
CA GLU A 84 -5.46 -5.70 -11.00
C GLU A 84 -6.95 -5.44 -10.73
N GLY A 85 -7.31 -4.60 -9.75
CA GLY A 85 -8.69 -4.25 -9.37
C GLY A 85 -9.06 -2.77 -9.42
N ALA A 86 -8.16 -1.85 -9.79
CA ALA A 86 -8.45 -0.42 -9.84
C ALA A 86 -9.25 -0.03 -11.11
N ALA A 87 -10.44 -0.59 -11.29
CA ALA A 87 -11.30 -0.32 -12.45
C ALA A 87 -12.66 0.30 -12.09
N THR A 88 -12.79 0.96 -10.94
CA THR A 88 -13.87 1.92 -10.69
C THR A 88 -13.35 3.11 -9.90
N PRO A 89 -13.66 4.36 -10.31
CA PRO A 89 -13.20 5.53 -9.58
C PRO A 89 -13.89 5.58 -8.21
N PRO A 90 -13.15 5.65 -7.10
CA PRO A 90 -13.74 5.84 -5.77
C PRO A 90 -14.60 7.13 -5.71
N CYS A 91 -14.26 8.11 -6.56
CA CYS A 91 -15.12 9.24 -6.92
C CYS A 91 -15.32 9.27 -8.44
N PRO A 92 -16.56 9.25 -8.97
CA PRO A 92 -16.80 9.55 -10.38
C PRO A 92 -16.15 10.89 -10.76
N GLY A 93 -15.11 10.86 -11.61
CA GLY A 93 -14.35 12.06 -12.01
C GLY A 93 -13.15 12.44 -11.12
N GLY A 94 -12.80 11.63 -10.11
CA GLY A 94 -11.60 11.84 -9.27
C GLY A 94 -11.70 13.00 -8.27
N VAL A 95 -12.90 13.54 -8.06
CA VAL A 95 -13.13 14.76 -7.26
C VAL A 95 -14.28 14.54 -6.26
N PRO A 96 -14.11 14.85 -4.97
CA PRO A 96 -15.19 14.81 -3.98
C PRO A 96 -16.35 15.75 -4.35
N PRO A 97 -17.62 15.41 -4.03
CA PRO A 97 -18.78 16.26 -4.32
C PRO A 97 -18.76 17.64 -3.65
N TRP A 98 -17.96 17.81 -2.59
CA TRP A 98 -17.79 19.07 -1.86
C TRP A 98 -16.64 19.93 -2.40
N TRP A 99 -15.86 19.43 -3.36
CA TRP A 99 -14.69 20.13 -3.85
C TRP A 99 -15.10 21.45 -4.53
N PRO A 100 -14.44 22.57 -4.21
CA PRO A 100 -14.78 23.84 -4.81
C PRO A 100 -14.39 23.91 -6.30
N ASP A 101 -15.32 24.36 -7.15
CA ASP A 101 -15.14 24.45 -8.61
C ASP A 101 -13.97 25.36 -9.05
N PHE A 102 -13.57 26.31 -8.20
CA PHE A 102 -12.48 27.24 -8.47
C PHE A 102 -11.09 26.68 -8.14
N VAL A 103 -10.99 25.50 -7.50
CA VAL A 103 -9.72 24.83 -7.23
C VAL A 103 -9.54 23.72 -8.25
N PRO A 104 -8.41 23.69 -9.00
CA PRO A 104 -8.16 22.64 -9.98
C PRO A 104 -8.32 21.24 -9.37
N ALA A 105 -9.00 20.37 -10.11
CA ALA A 105 -9.13 18.97 -9.75
C ALA A 105 -7.74 18.31 -9.73
N PRO A 106 -7.39 17.57 -8.67
CA PRO A 106 -6.07 16.97 -8.52
C PRO A 106 -5.74 15.81 -9.49
N GLY A 107 -6.68 15.39 -10.35
CA GLY A 107 -6.44 14.45 -11.46
C GLY A 107 -5.76 13.16 -11.01
N PHE A 108 -6.52 12.25 -10.38
CA PHE A 108 -6.06 10.91 -10.01
C PHE A 108 -6.54 9.88 -11.03
#